data_AF-A0A7S7NRW0-F1
#
_entry.id   AF-A0A7S7NRW0-F1
#
_cell.length_a   1.000
_cell.length_b   1.000
_cell.length_c   1.000
_cell.angle_alpha   90.00
_cell.angle_beta   90.00
_cell.angle_gamma   90.00
#
_symmetry.space_group_name_H-M   'P 1'
#
loop_
_entity.id
_entity.type
_entity.pdbx_description
1 polymer ?
#
loop_
_entity_poly.entity_id
_entity_poly.type
_entity_poly.pdbx_seq_one_letter_code
_entity_poly.pdbx_strand_id
1 'polypeptide(L)'
;MTFQEKTAAEWVPFQALQPLIGALHCHGPASRRFLILLRALPVHLLGIVDQPAWADGGMRSPAEFFYHDLDHARYKIREDLLALGFDCPDVSPTTPAILPYVLDSIQQAGPLLWQLAPERLRLARTLFTTLDASPDHQLALAGEWLLFEILHEKSFPLDRTILNRELQRPQHIAKLRQKLAAGFYEEASPLVFARLPEARAWLLGAL
;
A
#
# COMPACT_ATOMS: atom_id res chain seq x y z
N MET A 1 -7.54 -19.99 4.00
CA MET A 1 -8.20 -18.86 4.67
C MET A 1 -8.45 -17.76 3.64
N THR A 2 -9.71 -17.40 3.41
CA THR A 2 -10.11 -16.34 2.46
C THR A 2 -9.90 -14.95 3.06
N PHE A 3 -9.96 -13.89 2.25
CA PHE A 3 -9.93 -12.52 2.78
C PHE A 3 -11.12 -12.24 3.71
N GLN A 4 -12.31 -12.71 3.33
CA GLN A 4 -13.51 -12.61 4.16
C GLN A 4 -13.30 -13.18 5.56
N GLU A 5 -12.71 -14.37 5.68
CA GLU A 5 -12.41 -14.99 6.97
C GLU A 5 -11.40 -14.16 7.78
N LYS A 6 -10.38 -13.61 7.12
CA LYS A 6 -9.33 -12.79 7.76
C LYS A 6 -9.85 -11.46 8.28
N THR A 7 -10.82 -10.85 7.60
CA THR A 7 -11.24 -9.46 7.85
C THR A 7 -12.67 -9.36 8.39
N ALA A 8 -13.33 -10.48 8.68
CA ALA A 8 -14.73 -10.50 9.13
C ALA A 8 -14.98 -9.56 10.33
N ALA A 9 -14.04 -9.53 11.28
CA ALA A 9 -14.12 -8.71 12.49
C ALA A 9 -13.56 -7.27 12.31
N GLU A 10 -13.10 -6.90 11.11
CA GLU A 10 -12.50 -5.58 10.83
C GLU A 10 -13.53 -4.56 10.36
N TRP A 11 -14.63 -5.01 9.74
CA TRP A 11 -15.56 -4.11 9.05
C TRP A 11 -16.27 -3.13 9.98
N VAL A 12 -16.87 -3.62 11.06
CA VAL A 12 -17.58 -2.75 12.02
C VAL A 12 -16.63 -1.72 12.66
N PRO A 13 -15.44 -2.10 13.16
CA PRO A 13 -14.43 -1.13 13.59
C PRO A 13 -14.07 -0.14 12.49
N PHE A 14 -13.81 -0.60 11.26
CA PHE A 14 -13.45 0.28 10.15
C PHE A 14 -14.52 1.36 9.91
N GLN A 15 -15.81 0.99 9.95
CA GLN A 15 -16.91 1.95 9.83
C GLN A 15 -16.89 3.00 10.95
N ALA A 16 -16.56 2.60 12.19
CA ALA A 16 -16.44 3.53 13.31
C ALA A 16 -15.28 4.53 13.13
N LEU A 17 -14.29 4.22 12.30
CA LEU A 17 -13.13 5.09 12.03
C LEU A 17 -13.37 6.12 10.93
N GLN A 18 -14.40 5.96 10.10
CA GLN A 18 -14.68 6.85 8.96
C GLN A 18 -14.79 8.36 9.28
N PRO A 19 -15.13 8.81 10.49
CA PRO A 19 -15.03 10.23 10.82
C PRO A 19 -13.59 10.77 10.86
N LEU A 20 -12.61 9.89 11.04
CA LEU A 20 -11.19 10.22 11.22
C LEU A 20 -10.35 9.90 9.99
N ILE A 21 -10.79 8.93 9.19
CA ILE A 21 -10.15 8.47 7.95
C ILE A 21 -11.16 8.50 6.80
N GLY A 22 -10.72 8.78 5.58
CA GLY A 22 -11.59 8.69 4.41
C GLY A 22 -11.77 7.25 3.93
N ALA A 23 -13.00 6.86 3.59
CA ALA A 23 -13.26 5.68 2.78
C ALA A 23 -13.71 6.13 1.38
N LEU A 24 -13.02 5.66 0.35
CA LEU A 24 -13.30 6.00 -1.04
C LEU A 24 -13.78 4.74 -1.78
N HIS A 25 -15.00 4.80 -2.29
CA HIS A 25 -15.47 3.84 -3.28
C HIS A 25 -15.05 4.34 -4.66
N CYS A 26 -14.36 3.49 -5.43
CA CYS A 26 -13.92 3.80 -6.78
C CYS A 26 -14.54 2.79 -7.73
N HIS A 27 -15.03 3.26 -8.88
CA HIS A 27 -15.54 2.40 -9.94
C HIS A 27 -14.47 2.28 -11.02
N GLY A 28 -13.82 1.11 -11.10
CA GLY A 28 -12.81 0.80 -12.12
C GLY A 28 -11.38 0.69 -11.56
N PRO A 29 -10.43 0.21 -12.38
CA PRO A 29 -9.09 -0.14 -11.92
C PRO A 29 -8.31 1.07 -11.42
N ALA A 30 -7.80 0.98 -10.19
CA ALA A 30 -6.87 1.95 -9.64
C ALA A 30 -5.46 1.71 -10.21
N SER A 31 -4.83 2.74 -10.76
CA SER A 31 -3.43 2.62 -11.22
C SER A 31 -2.48 2.47 -10.03
N ARG A 32 -1.32 1.80 -10.23
CA ARG A 32 -0.28 1.69 -9.19
C ARG A 32 0.11 3.05 -8.61
N ARG A 33 0.24 4.08 -9.46
CA ARG A 33 0.53 5.44 -9.01
C ARG A 33 -0.57 6.03 -8.13
N PHE A 34 -1.84 5.78 -8.45
CA PHE A 34 -2.94 6.21 -7.60
C PHE A 34 -2.91 5.50 -6.25
N LEU A 35 -2.67 4.18 -6.24
CA LEU A 35 -2.52 3.40 -5.01
C LEU A 35 -1.32 3.87 -4.15
N ILE A 36 -0.19 4.18 -4.78
CA ILE A 36 0.98 4.81 -4.13
C ILE A 36 0.61 6.18 -3.55
N LEU A 37 -0.05 7.04 -4.34
CA LEU A 37 -0.44 8.38 -3.92
C LEU A 37 -1.34 8.36 -2.70
N LEU A 38 -2.30 7.43 -2.64
CA LEU A 38 -3.21 7.30 -1.51
C LEU A 38 -2.49 6.98 -0.20
N ARG A 39 -1.26 6.45 -0.24
CA ARG A 39 -0.43 6.25 0.97
C ARG A 39 0.03 7.56 1.61
N ALA A 40 -0.14 8.69 0.93
CA ALA A 40 0.08 10.02 1.48
C ALA A 40 -1.07 10.51 2.36
N LEU A 41 -2.26 9.91 2.25
CA LEU A 41 -3.49 10.37 2.87
C LEU A 41 -4.05 9.31 3.81
N PRO A 42 -4.72 9.65 4.91
CA PRO A 42 -5.52 8.70 5.68
C PRO A 42 -6.85 8.40 4.96
N VAL A 43 -6.76 7.99 3.69
CA VAL A 43 -7.89 7.63 2.81
C VAL A 43 -7.68 6.21 2.30
N HIS A 44 -8.71 5.37 2.39
CA HIS A 44 -8.67 3.96 2.08
C HIS A 44 -9.63 3.66 0.94
N LEU A 45 -9.16 2.95 -0.07
CA LEU A 45 -10.04 2.44 -1.11
C LEU A 45 -10.77 1.20 -0.59
N LEU A 46 -12.05 1.10 -0.93
CA LEU A 46 -12.85 -0.09 -0.70
C LEU A 46 -13.68 -0.41 -1.93
N GLY A 47 -13.66 -1.68 -2.37
CA GLY A 47 -14.58 -2.19 -3.38
C GLY A 47 -14.32 -1.60 -4.76
N ILE A 48 -13.07 -1.68 -5.22
CA ILE A 48 -12.57 -1.08 -6.47
C ILE A 48 -13.26 -1.64 -7.74
N VAL A 49 -13.97 -2.76 -7.65
CA VAL A 49 -14.44 -3.52 -8.82
C VAL A 49 -15.92 -3.86 -8.72
N ASP A 50 -16.67 -3.52 -9.78
CA ASP A 50 -18.07 -3.89 -10.00
C ASP A 50 -18.21 -5.17 -10.84
N GLN A 51 -17.10 -5.67 -11.37
CA GLN A 51 -16.95 -6.92 -12.11
C GLN A 51 -15.79 -7.74 -11.54
N PRO A 52 -15.72 -9.06 -11.83
CA PRO A 52 -14.56 -9.85 -11.45
C PRO A 52 -13.26 -9.26 -12.01
N ALA A 53 -12.21 -9.23 -11.20
CA ALA A 53 -10.91 -8.65 -11.55
C ALA A 53 -9.76 -9.50 -11.04
N TRP A 54 -8.60 -9.39 -11.68
CA TRP A 54 -7.39 -10.09 -11.25
C TRP A 54 -6.77 -9.41 -10.01
N ALA A 55 -6.57 -10.18 -8.94
CA ALA A 55 -5.82 -9.77 -7.76
C ALA A 55 -5.17 -10.98 -7.07
N ASP A 56 -3.94 -10.77 -6.62
CA ASP A 56 -3.11 -11.77 -5.93
C ASP A 56 -2.98 -13.10 -6.69
N GLY A 57 -2.70 -13.02 -8.00
CA GLY A 57 -2.47 -14.19 -8.84
C GLY A 57 -3.74 -15.00 -9.19
N GLY A 58 -4.92 -14.40 -9.09
CA GLY A 58 -6.16 -15.04 -9.54
C GLY A 58 -7.31 -14.07 -9.77
N MET A 59 -8.35 -14.53 -10.47
CA MET A 59 -9.60 -13.80 -10.60
C MET A 59 -10.37 -13.77 -9.28
N ARG A 60 -10.86 -12.60 -8.90
CA ARG A 60 -11.64 -12.35 -7.68
C ARG A 60 -12.97 -11.74 -8.06
N SER A 61 -14.03 -12.16 -7.38
CA SER A 61 -15.33 -11.50 -7.43
C SER A 61 -15.28 -10.12 -6.74
N PRO A 62 -16.24 -9.22 -7.02
CA PRO A 62 -16.37 -7.95 -6.29
C PRO A 62 -16.37 -8.08 -4.76
N ALA A 63 -17.06 -9.10 -4.23
CA ALA A 63 -17.11 -9.34 -2.79
C ALA A 63 -15.74 -9.76 -2.22
N GLU A 64 -15.02 -10.65 -2.90
CA GLU A 64 -13.66 -11.03 -2.48
C GLU A 64 -12.70 -9.85 -2.55
N PHE A 65 -12.83 -9.01 -3.58
CA PHE A 65 -12.01 -7.81 -3.76
C PHE A 65 -12.27 -6.78 -2.64
N PHE A 66 -13.52 -6.60 -2.22
CA PHE A 66 -13.85 -5.74 -1.08
C PHE A 66 -13.13 -6.18 0.19
N TYR A 67 -13.13 -7.48 0.51
CA TYR A 67 -12.42 -7.98 1.70
C TYR A 67 -10.91 -7.91 1.55
N HIS A 68 -10.37 -8.06 0.34
CA HIS A 68 -8.97 -7.78 0.04
C HIS A 68 -8.63 -6.31 0.32
N ASP A 69 -9.45 -5.36 -0.12
CA ASP A 69 -9.24 -3.94 0.13
C ASP A 69 -9.34 -3.60 1.62
N LEU A 70 -10.24 -4.26 2.35
CA LEU A 70 -10.32 -4.15 3.81
C LEU A 70 -9.05 -4.69 4.51
N ASP A 71 -8.43 -5.74 3.96
CA ASP A 71 -7.13 -6.26 4.44
C ASP A 71 -6.02 -5.21 4.25
N HIS A 72 -5.97 -4.56 3.09
CA HIS A 72 -5.04 -3.44 2.87
C HIS A 72 -5.34 -2.24 3.78
N ALA A 73 -6.61 -1.95 4.01
CA ALA A 73 -7.01 -0.83 4.86
C ALA A 73 -6.55 -1.01 6.30
N ARG A 74 -6.68 -2.22 6.88
CA ARG A 74 -6.22 -2.48 8.26
C ARG A 74 -4.71 -2.38 8.40
N TYR A 75 -3.93 -2.89 7.44
CA TYR A 75 -2.48 -2.79 7.49
C TYR A 75 -2.00 -1.37 7.24
N LYS A 76 -2.70 -0.62 6.38
CA LYS A 76 -2.44 0.82 6.24
C LYS A 76 -2.57 1.57 7.57
N ILE A 77 -3.70 1.40 8.26
CA ILE A 77 -3.95 2.06 9.55
C ILE A 77 -2.88 1.65 10.56
N ARG A 78 -2.56 0.37 10.64
CA ARG A 78 -1.49 -0.15 11.49
C ARG A 78 -0.16 0.54 11.24
N GLU A 79 0.32 0.56 10.01
CA GLU A 79 1.64 1.14 9.70
C GLU A 79 1.67 2.66 9.88
N ASP A 80 0.55 3.35 9.66
CA ASP A 80 0.40 4.77 9.99
C ASP A 80 0.52 5.03 11.49
N LEU A 81 -0.11 4.19 12.33
CA LEU A 81 -0.02 4.27 13.79
C LEU A 81 1.41 3.99 14.28
N LEU A 82 2.04 2.93 13.78
CA LEU A 82 3.42 2.58 14.14
C LEU A 82 4.41 3.68 13.75
N ALA A 83 4.23 4.32 12.59
CA ALA A 83 5.07 5.42 12.15
C ALA A 83 4.94 6.67 13.04
N LEU A 84 3.78 6.85 13.68
CA LEU A 84 3.54 7.90 14.68
C LEU A 84 3.96 7.50 16.10
N GLY A 85 4.48 6.28 16.29
CA GLY A 85 4.94 5.77 17.59
C GLY A 85 3.83 5.21 18.49
N PHE A 86 2.63 4.96 17.95
CA PHE A 86 1.58 4.26 18.69
C PHE A 86 1.79 2.75 18.63
N ASP A 87 1.45 2.05 19.71
CA ASP A 87 1.44 0.60 19.71
C ASP A 87 0.27 0.06 18.86
N CYS A 88 0.58 -0.91 18.01
CA CYS A 88 -0.42 -1.63 17.22
C CYS A 88 0.00 -3.10 17.05
N PRO A 89 -0.82 -4.07 17.47
CA PRO A 89 -0.50 -5.49 17.31
C PRO A 89 -0.42 -5.88 15.83
N ASP A 90 0.29 -6.97 15.55
CA ASP A 90 0.20 -7.67 14.27
C ASP A 90 -0.92 -8.72 14.32
N VAL A 91 -1.36 -9.19 13.15
CA VAL A 91 -2.30 -10.30 13.05
C VAL A 91 -1.65 -11.56 13.60
N SER A 92 -2.36 -12.22 14.50
CA SER A 92 -1.94 -13.50 15.09
C SER A 92 -3.17 -14.37 15.39
N PRO A 93 -3.00 -15.66 15.72
CA PRO A 93 -4.13 -16.49 16.15
C PRO A 93 -4.92 -15.90 17.33
N THR A 94 -4.27 -15.13 18.22
CA THR A 94 -4.91 -14.45 19.35
C THR A 94 -5.40 -13.04 19.02
N THR A 95 -4.96 -12.46 17.91
CA THR A 95 -5.36 -11.14 17.43
C THR A 95 -5.67 -11.23 15.93
N PRO A 96 -6.79 -11.88 15.56
CA PRO A 96 -7.12 -12.08 14.14
C PRO A 96 -7.55 -10.79 13.44
N ALA A 97 -7.97 -9.78 14.23
CA ALA A 97 -8.36 -8.46 13.76
C ALA A 97 -7.56 -7.35 14.47
N ILE A 98 -7.14 -6.33 13.72
CA ILE A 98 -6.33 -5.22 14.21
C ILE A 98 -7.21 -4.06 14.67
N LEU A 99 -8.21 -3.69 13.85
CA LEU A 99 -8.95 -2.44 14.00
C LEU A 99 -9.71 -2.29 15.33
N PRO A 100 -10.27 -3.35 15.95
CA PRO A 100 -10.86 -3.25 17.28
C PRO A 100 -9.89 -2.74 18.36
N TYR A 101 -8.59 -3.02 18.22
CA TYR A 101 -7.59 -2.71 19.25
C TYR A 101 -7.00 -1.30 19.14
N VAL A 102 -7.26 -0.61 18.02
CA VAL A 102 -6.62 0.67 17.72
C VAL A 102 -7.60 1.83 17.64
N LEU A 103 -8.87 1.62 17.98
CA LEU A 103 -9.93 2.64 17.94
C LEU A 103 -9.55 3.89 18.75
N ASP A 104 -8.96 3.72 19.93
CA ASP A 104 -8.56 4.86 20.77
C ASP A 104 -7.29 5.55 20.26
N SER A 105 -6.33 4.76 19.74
CA SER A 105 -5.09 5.30 19.17
C SER A 105 -5.37 6.15 17.94
N ILE A 106 -6.29 5.72 17.07
CA ILE A 106 -6.60 6.45 15.83
C ILE A 106 -7.43 7.71 16.08
N GLN A 107 -8.18 7.81 17.18
CA GLN A 107 -8.81 9.09 17.59
C GLN A 107 -7.76 10.19 17.81
N GLN A 108 -6.60 9.83 18.34
CA GLN A 108 -5.48 10.76 18.56
C GLN A 108 -4.63 10.93 17.30
N ALA A 109 -4.36 9.84 16.58
CA ALA A 109 -3.50 9.85 15.40
C ALA A 109 -4.17 10.46 14.16
N GLY A 110 -5.50 10.32 14.00
CA GLY A 110 -6.24 10.76 12.82
C GLY A 110 -5.97 12.21 12.41
N PRO A 111 -6.13 13.20 13.30
CA PRO A 111 -5.78 14.59 13.01
C PRO A 111 -4.32 14.79 12.60
N LEU A 112 -3.38 14.06 13.21
CA LEU A 112 -1.96 14.13 12.87
C LEU A 112 -1.68 13.57 11.46
N LEU A 113 -2.35 12.49 11.07
CA LEU A 113 -2.23 11.91 9.73
C LEU A 113 -2.68 12.91 8.64
N TRP A 114 -3.77 13.64 8.89
CA TRP A 114 -4.20 14.72 8.01
C TRP A 114 -3.23 15.89 7.96
N GLN A 115 -2.59 16.24 9.10
CA GLN A 115 -1.55 17.28 9.13
C GLN A 115 -0.28 16.89 8.36
N LEU A 116 0.07 15.60 8.35
CA LEU A 116 1.22 15.08 7.59
C LEU A 116 0.93 14.96 6.08
N ALA A 117 -0.34 14.84 5.69
CA ALA A 117 -0.71 14.56 4.30
C ALA A 117 -0.13 15.54 3.26
N PRO A 118 -0.07 16.87 3.47
CA PRO A 118 0.53 17.79 2.51
C PRO A 118 2.01 17.51 2.22
N GLU A 119 2.80 17.13 3.23
CA GLU A 119 4.20 16.78 3.06
C GLU A 119 4.35 15.46 2.31
N ARG A 120 3.58 14.44 2.70
CA ARG A 120 3.58 13.13 2.03
C ARG A 120 3.15 13.25 0.56
N LEU A 121 2.16 14.08 0.27
CA LEU A 121 1.72 14.38 -1.11
C LEU A 121 2.80 15.10 -1.91
N ARG A 122 3.56 16.00 -1.28
CA ARG A 122 4.71 16.65 -1.93
C ARG A 122 5.78 15.62 -2.28
N LEU A 123 6.08 14.69 -1.38
CA LEU A 123 6.99 13.58 -1.65
C LEU A 123 6.49 12.70 -2.81
N ALA A 124 5.20 12.36 -2.84
CA ALA A 124 4.59 11.62 -3.96
C ALA A 124 4.83 12.33 -5.30
N ARG A 125 4.56 13.64 -5.36
CA ARG A 125 4.76 14.45 -6.57
C ARG A 125 6.21 14.49 -6.99
N THR A 126 7.14 14.64 -6.05
CA THR A 126 8.58 14.59 -6.35
C THR A 126 8.97 13.24 -6.94
N LEU A 127 8.55 12.13 -6.33
CA LEU A 127 8.82 10.79 -6.85
C LEU A 127 8.26 10.60 -8.26
N PHE A 128 7.00 10.95 -8.50
CA PHE A 128 6.39 10.82 -9.82
C PHE A 128 7.05 11.71 -10.86
N THR A 129 7.42 12.94 -10.49
CA THR A 129 8.18 13.83 -11.38
C THR A 129 9.53 13.21 -11.75
N THR A 130 10.24 12.61 -10.79
CA THR A 130 11.49 11.90 -11.04
C THR A 130 11.30 10.69 -11.96
N LEU A 131 10.22 9.92 -11.76
CA LEU A 131 9.86 8.80 -12.65
C LEU A 131 9.58 9.28 -14.08
N ASP A 132 8.81 10.35 -14.22
CA ASP A 132 8.38 10.90 -15.52
C ASP A 132 9.52 11.60 -16.28
N ALA A 133 10.47 12.18 -15.56
CA ALA A 133 11.63 12.84 -16.15
C ALA A 133 12.74 11.85 -16.57
N SER A 134 12.65 10.57 -16.21
CA SER A 134 13.65 9.57 -16.58
C SER A 134 13.62 9.29 -18.08
N PRO A 135 14.74 9.46 -18.82
CA PRO A 135 14.82 9.05 -20.22
C PRO A 135 14.82 7.52 -20.38
N ASP A 136 15.14 6.78 -19.32
CA ASP A 136 15.05 5.32 -19.30
C ASP A 136 13.71 4.88 -18.72
N HIS A 137 12.79 4.52 -19.63
CA HIS A 137 11.43 4.10 -19.28
C HIS A 137 11.39 2.77 -18.52
N GLN A 138 12.32 1.84 -18.79
CA GLN A 138 12.33 0.56 -18.09
C GLN A 138 12.80 0.73 -16.64
N LEU A 139 13.78 1.60 -16.41
CA LEU A 139 14.24 1.96 -15.07
C LEU A 139 13.12 2.64 -14.27
N ALA A 140 12.42 3.60 -14.88
CA ALA A 140 11.30 4.30 -14.25
C ALA A 140 10.18 3.32 -13.86
N LEU A 141 9.79 2.42 -14.75
CA LEU A 141 8.75 1.42 -14.49
C LEU A 141 9.19 0.43 -13.40
N ALA A 142 10.46 0.02 -13.36
CA ALA A 142 10.99 -0.79 -12.28
C ALA A 142 10.96 -0.05 -10.92
N GLY A 143 11.24 1.26 -10.94
CA GLY A 143 11.12 2.13 -9.78
C GLY A 143 9.67 2.20 -9.28
N GLU A 144 8.71 2.37 -10.19
CA GLU A 144 7.28 2.36 -9.85
C GLU A 144 6.84 1.04 -9.20
N TRP A 145 7.27 -0.11 -9.75
CA TRP A 145 7.00 -1.42 -9.15
C TRP A 145 7.59 -1.57 -7.74
N LEU A 146 8.80 -1.05 -7.52
CA LEU A 146 9.43 -1.10 -6.21
C LEU A 146 8.70 -0.21 -5.19
N LEU A 147 8.32 1.00 -5.59
CA LEU A 147 7.49 1.88 -4.76
C LEU A 147 6.13 1.26 -4.47
N PHE A 148 5.51 0.59 -5.44
CA PHE A 148 4.24 -0.10 -5.28
C PHE A 148 4.34 -1.23 -4.25
N GLU A 149 5.37 -2.09 -4.33
CA GLU A 149 5.60 -3.15 -3.34
C GLU A 149 5.81 -2.58 -1.93
N ILE A 150 6.61 -1.51 -1.79
CA ILE A 150 6.91 -0.95 -0.46
C ILE A 150 5.67 -0.25 0.12
N LEU A 151 4.99 0.58 -0.66
CA LEU A 151 4.01 1.51 -0.14
C LEU A 151 2.61 0.91 -0.12
N HIS A 152 2.23 0.16 -1.16
CA HIS A 152 0.91 -0.47 -1.23
C HIS A 152 0.94 -1.87 -0.61
N GLU A 153 1.74 -2.78 -1.16
CA GLU A 153 1.74 -4.20 -0.77
C GLU A 153 2.24 -4.43 0.67
N LYS A 154 3.26 -3.68 1.10
CA LYS A 154 3.72 -3.68 2.51
C LYS A 154 3.05 -2.64 3.38
N SER A 155 2.16 -1.85 2.79
CA SER A 155 1.39 -0.84 3.50
C SER A 155 2.24 0.16 4.28
N PHE A 156 3.47 0.48 3.88
CA PHE A 156 4.21 1.55 4.56
C PHE A 156 3.60 2.92 4.22
N PRO A 157 3.63 3.88 5.17
CA PRO A 157 3.27 5.25 4.87
C PRO A 157 4.25 5.87 3.88
N LEU A 158 3.77 6.83 3.09
CA LEU A 158 4.64 7.58 2.19
C LEU A 158 5.42 8.65 2.97
N ASP A 159 6.48 8.22 3.62
CA ASP A 159 7.38 9.01 4.45
C ASP A 159 8.83 8.83 3.97
N ARG A 160 9.63 9.91 3.97
CA ARG A 160 11.00 9.88 3.43
C ARG A 160 11.91 8.96 4.24
N THR A 161 11.84 9.01 5.57
CA THR A 161 12.70 8.23 6.46
C THR A 161 12.37 6.74 6.33
N ILE A 162 11.08 6.40 6.33
CA ILE A 162 10.60 5.03 6.16
C ILE A 162 10.97 4.51 4.78
N LEU A 163 10.74 5.29 3.72
CA LEU A 163 11.06 4.86 2.37
C LEU A 163 12.57 4.65 2.16
N ASN A 164 13.42 5.54 2.70
CA ASN A 164 14.87 5.36 2.66
C ASN A 164 15.28 4.05 3.36
N ARG A 165 14.77 3.80 4.57
CA ARG A 165 15.01 2.55 5.32
C ARG A 165 14.57 1.32 4.54
N GLU A 166 13.35 1.32 3.99
CA GLU A 166 12.79 0.16 3.30
C GLU A 166 13.48 -0.09 1.96
N LEU A 167 13.82 0.95 1.21
CA LEU A 167 14.60 0.81 -0.02
C LEU A 167 15.96 0.18 0.24
N GLN A 168 16.57 0.37 1.41
CA GLN A 168 17.82 -0.31 1.74
C GLN A 168 17.65 -1.84 1.93
N ARG A 169 16.43 -2.36 2.09
CA ARG A 169 16.21 -3.79 2.33
C ARG A 169 16.09 -4.57 0.99
N PRO A 170 16.96 -5.57 0.72
CA PRO A 170 16.91 -6.32 -0.53
C PRO A 170 15.67 -7.24 -0.65
N GLN A 171 14.96 -7.48 0.46
CA GLN A 171 13.81 -8.37 0.53
C GLN A 171 12.65 -7.96 -0.41
N HIS A 172 12.46 -6.66 -0.65
CA HIS A 172 11.39 -6.17 -1.53
C HIS A 172 11.63 -6.57 -3.00
N ILE A 173 12.89 -6.49 -3.45
CA ILE A 173 13.29 -6.97 -4.77
C ILE A 173 13.09 -8.50 -4.88
N ALA A 174 13.53 -9.23 -3.86
CA ALA A 174 13.37 -10.69 -3.83
C ALA A 174 11.89 -11.09 -3.90
N LYS A 175 11.02 -10.38 -3.17
CA LYS A 175 9.58 -10.60 -3.16
C LYS A 175 8.94 -10.32 -4.51
N LEU A 176 9.30 -9.21 -5.16
CA LEU A 176 8.83 -8.88 -6.51
C LEU A 176 9.22 -9.96 -7.53
N ARG A 177 10.48 -10.42 -7.49
CA ARG A 177 10.94 -11.51 -8.37
C ARG A 177 10.19 -12.81 -8.13
N GLN A 178 9.93 -13.16 -6.87
CA GLN A 178 9.12 -14.32 -6.52
C GLN A 178 7.69 -14.20 -7.06
N LYS A 179 7.05 -13.04 -6.88
CA LYS A 179 5.70 -12.76 -7.39
C LYS A 179 5.65 -12.87 -8.93
N LEU A 180 6.64 -12.31 -9.63
CA LEU A 180 6.75 -12.43 -11.09
C LEU A 180 6.88 -13.90 -11.52
N ALA A 181 7.78 -14.67 -10.89
CA ALA A 181 7.99 -16.07 -11.22
C ALA A 181 6.73 -16.94 -10.96
N ALA A 182 5.89 -16.53 -10.01
CA ALA A 182 4.61 -17.17 -9.71
C ALA A 182 3.45 -16.71 -10.62
N GLY A 183 3.68 -15.80 -11.57
CA GLY A 183 2.62 -15.24 -12.42
C GLY A 183 1.62 -14.36 -11.66
N PHE A 184 2.06 -13.75 -10.55
CA PHE A 184 1.19 -12.95 -9.69
C PHE A 184 0.66 -11.68 -10.39
N TYR A 185 1.53 -11.04 -11.19
CA TYR A 185 1.22 -9.84 -11.96
C TYR A 185 1.02 -10.22 -13.43
N GLU A 186 -0.14 -9.89 -14.00
CA GLU A 186 -0.48 -10.21 -15.39
C GLU A 186 0.32 -9.35 -16.38
N GLU A 187 0.52 -8.07 -16.04
CA GLU A 187 1.14 -7.06 -16.92
C GLU A 187 2.66 -6.90 -16.71
N ALA A 188 3.27 -7.66 -15.81
CA ALA A 188 4.67 -7.48 -15.45
C ALA A 188 5.65 -8.06 -16.49
N SER A 189 6.66 -7.27 -16.86
CA SER A 189 7.72 -7.70 -17.78
C SER A 189 8.98 -8.16 -17.04
N PRO A 190 9.55 -9.34 -17.36
CA PRO A 190 10.83 -9.78 -16.82
C PRO A 190 11.99 -8.81 -17.08
N LEU A 191 11.97 -8.11 -18.22
CA LEU A 191 13.00 -7.11 -18.56
C LEU A 191 12.98 -5.93 -17.60
N VAL A 192 11.79 -5.47 -17.21
CA VAL A 192 11.62 -4.42 -16.20
C VAL A 192 12.13 -4.90 -14.84
N PHE A 193 11.77 -6.13 -14.44
CA PHE A 193 12.14 -6.67 -13.12
C PHE A 193 13.65 -6.97 -13.01
N ALA A 194 14.35 -7.16 -14.13
CA ALA A 194 15.80 -7.24 -14.16
C ALA A 194 16.46 -5.92 -13.70
N ARG A 195 15.81 -4.77 -13.89
CA ARG A 195 16.29 -3.43 -13.51
C ARG A 195 16.04 -3.06 -12.05
N LEU A 196 15.33 -3.89 -11.26
CA LEU A 196 14.98 -3.57 -9.86
C LEU A 196 16.17 -3.16 -8.96
N PRO A 197 17.36 -3.80 -9.02
CA PRO A 197 18.51 -3.38 -8.23
C PRO A 197 19.01 -1.97 -8.58
N GLU A 198 18.98 -1.62 -9.87
CA GLU A 198 19.37 -0.30 -10.35
C GLU A 198 18.33 0.75 -9.99
N ALA A 199 17.04 0.42 -10.18
CA ALA A 199 15.93 1.30 -9.78
C ALA A 199 15.97 1.62 -8.28
N ARG A 200 16.31 0.64 -7.43
CA ARG A 200 16.53 0.85 -6.00
C ARG A 200 17.64 1.86 -5.73
N ALA A 201 18.81 1.70 -6.36
CA ALA A 201 19.93 2.62 -6.18
C ALA A 201 19.60 4.03 -6.66
N TRP A 202 18.91 4.13 -7.79
CA TRP A 202 18.45 5.38 -8.37
C TRP A 202 17.43 6.10 -7.47
N LEU A 203 16.40 5.39 -6.97
CA LEU A 203 15.43 5.95 -6.04
C LEU A 203 16.07 6.41 -4.73
N LEU A 204 17.06 5.67 -4.20
CA LEU A 204 17.81 6.09 -3.01
C LEU A 204 18.59 7.40 -3.24
N GLY A 205 19.09 7.64 -4.45
CA GLY A 205 19.75 8.90 -4.81
C GLY A 205 18.80 10.07 -5.07
N ALA A 206 17.50 9.80 -5.25
CA ALA A 206 16.46 10.81 -5.48
C ALA A 206 15.69 11.21 -4.20
N LEU A 207 15.90 10.49 -3.10
CA LEU A 207 15.35 10.76 -1.76
C LEU A 207 16.31 11.55 -0.90
#